data_AF-A0A9X1MGS4-F1
#
_entry.id   AF-A0A9X1MGS4-F1
#
_cell.length_a   1.000
_cell.length_b   1.000
_cell.length_c   1.000
_cell.angle_alpha   90.00
_cell.angle_beta   90.00
_cell.angle_gamma   90.00
#
_symmetry.space_group_name_H-M   'P 1'
#
loop_
_entity.id
_entity.type
_entity.pdbx_description
1 polymer ?
#
loop_
_entity_poly.entity_id
_entity_poly.type
_entity_poly.pdbx_seq_one_letter_code
_entity_poly.pdbx_strand_id
1 'polypeptide(L)'
;MSNVIDFRNRQPQGIPAGGQFAATAHGEASGVSLGRHAEPARKIPEKLLMGAVPDPKAAENLQWQVQMASDYGNPEHYLENFAAAVPNLPRGEAEELFFMALDSQDGEGVKGFCETAAERNTQLHPGGTVSPGYIPPNSKIEPGYQQGILQTGEKYTGYRDAAYVAKDIRADLKAATAGNYLPKDLTYSVRIDKFSGGQSIDVTVQGLADADRLDPDSYDLVYRRYDERPEAKELRKRVEEITNAYNRSDTDAQSDYFNVSYYSHVRLEDDRSREYREAEAEKRRLKRQLAKSA
;
A
#
# COMPACT_ATOMS: atom_id res chain seq x y z
N MET A 1 48.00 37.27 -13.07
CA MET A 1 47.39 37.37 -14.41
C MET A 1 46.19 36.45 -14.41
N SER A 2 44.99 37.01 -14.19
CA SER A 2 43.76 36.25 -13.99
C SER A 2 42.84 36.47 -15.19
N ASN A 3 42.51 35.39 -15.91
CA ASN A 3 41.57 35.42 -17.02
C ASN A 3 40.16 35.18 -16.51
N VAL A 4 39.34 36.24 -16.56
CA VAL A 4 37.89 36.20 -16.32
C VAL A 4 37.21 35.88 -17.64
N ILE A 5 36.49 34.76 -17.71
CA ILE A 5 35.67 34.39 -18.87
C ILE A 5 34.24 34.90 -18.61
N ASP A 6 33.84 35.94 -19.35
CA ASP A 6 32.52 36.58 -19.32
C ASP A 6 31.55 35.81 -20.25
N PHE A 7 30.65 35.01 -19.66
CA PHE A 7 29.58 34.30 -20.39
C PHE A 7 28.36 35.21 -20.54
N ARG A 8 28.32 36.02 -21.61
CA ARG A 8 27.10 36.74 -22.00
C ARG A 8 26.24 35.87 -22.90
N ASN A 9 25.14 35.37 -22.34
CA ASN A 9 24.02 34.79 -23.09
C ASN A 9 23.42 35.83 -24.03
N ARG A 10 23.68 35.70 -25.34
CA ARG A 10 22.96 36.43 -26.38
C ARG A 10 21.76 35.59 -26.81
N GLN A 11 20.56 36.14 -26.64
CA GLN A 11 19.37 35.59 -27.30
C GLN A 11 19.56 35.65 -28.83
N PRO A 12 19.17 34.60 -29.57
CA PRO A 12 19.18 34.63 -31.02
C PRO A 12 18.19 35.68 -31.54
N GLN A 13 18.67 36.54 -32.45
CA GLN A 13 17.83 37.47 -33.21
C GLN A 13 16.81 36.68 -34.04
N GLY A 14 15.51 36.96 -33.86
CA GLY A 14 14.47 36.46 -34.76
C GLY A 14 13.17 35.97 -34.11
N ILE A 15 13.01 36.01 -32.78
CA ILE A 15 11.72 35.68 -32.15
C ILE A 15 10.82 36.93 -32.19
N PRO A 16 9.67 36.90 -32.89
CA PRO A 16 8.73 38.01 -32.90
C PRO A 16 8.16 38.21 -31.49
N ALA A 17 8.52 39.32 -30.87
CA ALA A 17 7.87 39.84 -29.68
C ALA A 17 6.58 40.53 -30.11
N GLY A 18 5.43 39.96 -29.73
CA GLY A 18 4.14 40.66 -29.77
C GLY A 18 3.08 39.95 -30.61
N GLY A 19 2.07 39.41 -29.93
CA GLY A 19 0.86 38.86 -30.53
C GLY A 19 -0.30 38.91 -29.55
N GLN A 20 -0.94 40.09 -29.50
CA GLN A 20 -2.34 40.36 -29.14
C GLN A 20 -3.13 39.26 -28.42
N PHE A 21 -3.32 39.43 -27.10
CA PHE A 21 -4.42 38.78 -26.39
C PHE A 21 -5.72 39.52 -26.71
N ALA A 22 -6.48 38.98 -27.66
CA ALA A 22 -7.85 39.39 -27.90
C ALA A 22 -8.71 39.02 -26.68
N ALA A 23 -9.13 40.06 -25.95
CA ALA A 23 -10.21 39.97 -24.98
C ALA A 23 -11.51 39.64 -25.70
N THR A 24 -11.86 38.35 -25.74
CA THR A 24 -13.19 37.91 -26.17
C THR A 24 -13.90 37.38 -24.93
N ALA A 25 -14.76 38.23 -24.37
CA ALA A 25 -15.64 37.87 -23.28
C ALA A 25 -16.70 36.89 -23.80
N HIS A 26 -16.55 35.60 -23.45
CA HIS A 26 -17.65 34.65 -23.50
C HIS A 26 -18.30 34.61 -22.13
N GLY A 27 -19.36 35.41 -21.99
CA GLY A 27 -20.38 35.21 -20.98
C GLY A 27 -21.26 34.03 -21.39
N GLU A 28 -20.92 32.85 -20.92
CA GLU A 28 -21.89 31.79 -20.70
C GLU A 28 -21.81 31.47 -19.22
N ALA A 29 -22.93 31.68 -18.53
CA ALA A 29 -23.11 31.28 -17.16
C ALA A 29 -22.87 29.78 -17.08
N SER A 30 -21.68 29.39 -16.64
CA SER A 30 -21.41 28.02 -16.22
C SER A 30 -22.41 27.72 -15.12
N GLY A 31 -23.40 26.89 -15.44
CA GLY A 31 -24.15 26.14 -14.46
C GLY A 31 -23.16 25.23 -13.75
N VAL A 32 -22.35 25.79 -12.85
CA VAL A 32 -21.56 25.04 -11.88
C VAL A 32 -22.58 24.47 -10.92
N SER A 33 -23.21 23.36 -11.31
CA SER A 33 -23.83 22.50 -10.33
C SER A 33 -22.67 22.00 -9.46
N LEU A 34 -22.55 22.56 -8.26
CA LEU A 34 -21.79 21.98 -7.15
C LEU A 34 -22.40 20.65 -6.68
N GLY A 35 -23.13 19.95 -7.55
CA GLY A 35 -23.45 18.55 -7.35
C GLY A 35 -22.12 17.83 -7.32
N ARG A 36 -21.77 17.25 -6.17
CA ARG A 36 -20.68 16.29 -6.05
C ARG A 36 -21.00 15.16 -7.03
N HIS A 37 -20.51 15.27 -8.27
CA HIS A 37 -20.53 14.16 -9.21
C HIS A 37 -19.76 13.05 -8.51
N ALA A 38 -20.44 11.92 -8.27
CA ALA A 38 -19.80 10.74 -7.73
C ALA A 38 -18.55 10.48 -8.57
N GLU A 39 -17.38 10.61 -7.96
CA GLU A 39 -16.14 10.28 -8.65
C GLU A 39 -16.27 8.83 -9.14
N PRO A 40 -15.96 8.56 -10.42
CA PRO A 40 -16.05 7.21 -10.93
C PRO A 40 -15.18 6.30 -10.06
N ALA A 41 -15.75 5.18 -9.62
CA ALA A 41 -15.05 4.23 -8.78
C ALA A 41 -13.68 3.90 -9.39
N ARG A 42 -12.61 4.09 -8.60
CA ARG A 42 -11.23 3.84 -9.01
C ARG A 42 -11.11 2.40 -9.52
N LYS A 43 -10.68 2.22 -10.77
CA LYS A 43 -10.44 0.89 -11.32
C LYS A 43 -9.19 0.28 -10.67
N ILE A 44 -9.39 -0.77 -9.87
CA ILE A 44 -8.31 -1.54 -9.25
C ILE A 44 -7.73 -2.50 -10.31
N PRO A 45 -6.39 -2.53 -10.51
CA PRO A 45 -5.76 -3.50 -11.41
C PRO A 45 -6.03 -4.94 -10.96
N GLU A 46 -6.33 -5.83 -11.91
CA GLU A 46 -6.64 -7.25 -11.62
C GLU A 46 -5.51 -7.95 -10.83
N LYS A 47 -4.26 -7.57 -11.09
CA LYS A 47 -3.07 -8.11 -10.40
C LYS A 47 -2.92 -7.68 -8.94
N LEU A 48 -3.70 -6.69 -8.49
CA LEU A 48 -3.73 -6.21 -7.12
C LEU A 48 -5.01 -6.62 -6.38
N LEU A 49 -5.86 -7.43 -7.02
CA LEU A 49 -7.02 -8.02 -6.37
C LEU A 49 -6.55 -9.05 -5.33
N MET A 50 -6.69 -8.70 -4.06
CA MET A 50 -6.40 -9.53 -2.90
C MET A 50 -7.68 -9.81 -2.13
N GLY A 51 -7.77 -10.95 -1.46
CA GLY A 51 -8.91 -11.28 -0.61
C GLY A 51 -9.05 -10.29 0.55
N ALA A 52 -10.30 -9.95 0.89
CA ALA A 52 -10.62 -9.15 2.05
C ALA A 52 -10.12 -9.82 3.32
N VAL A 53 -9.42 -9.05 4.15
CA VAL A 53 -9.04 -9.44 5.51
C VAL A 53 -9.98 -8.68 6.42
N PRO A 54 -10.94 -9.34 7.08
CA PRO A 54 -11.84 -8.67 7.99
C PRO A 54 -11.03 -8.01 9.11
N ASP A 55 -11.13 -6.69 9.24
CA ASP A 55 -10.60 -6.01 10.42
C ASP A 55 -11.54 -6.28 11.60
N PRO A 56 -11.08 -6.97 12.66
CA PRO A 56 -11.93 -7.26 13.82
C PRO A 56 -12.44 -6.00 14.53
N LYS A 57 -11.82 -4.84 14.29
CA LYS A 57 -12.22 -3.54 14.83
C LYS A 57 -12.99 -2.67 13.84
N ALA A 58 -13.28 -3.15 12.63
CA ALA A 58 -13.99 -2.36 11.62
C ALA A 58 -15.31 -1.81 12.17
N ALA A 59 -16.14 -2.67 12.77
CA ALA A 59 -17.42 -2.26 13.33
C ALA A 59 -17.27 -1.27 14.50
N GLU A 60 -16.27 -1.45 15.36
CA GLU A 60 -15.99 -0.53 16.49
C GLU A 60 -15.54 0.85 15.98
N ASN A 61 -14.67 0.88 14.96
CA ASN A 61 -14.21 2.12 14.32
C ASN A 61 -15.36 2.87 13.66
N LEU A 62 -16.29 2.14 13.02
CA LEU A 62 -17.50 2.72 12.43
C LEU A 62 -18.46 3.26 13.51
N GLN A 63 -18.66 2.53 14.60
CA GLN A 63 -19.46 3.00 15.75
C GLN A 63 -18.88 4.30 16.32
N TRP A 64 -17.55 4.42 16.39
CA TRP A 64 -16.91 5.66 16.82
C TRP A 64 -17.25 6.84 15.91
N GLN A 65 -17.27 6.66 14.58
CA GLN A 65 -17.70 7.73 13.65
C GLN A 65 -19.15 8.16 13.92
N VAL A 66 -20.06 7.20 14.13
CA VAL A 66 -21.48 7.47 14.43
C VAL A 66 -21.62 8.21 15.76
N GLN A 67 -20.91 7.78 16.80
CA GLN A 67 -20.91 8.44 18.11
C GLN A 67 -20.43 9.89 18.01
N MET A 68 -19.33 10.12 17.31
CA MET A 68 -18.80 11.48 17.12
C MET A 68 -19.74 12.36 16.28
N ALA A 69 -20.46 11.79 15.31
CA ALA A 69 -21.50 12.51 14.58
C ALA A 69 -22.62 13.00 15.50
N SER A 70 -23.08 12.14 16.40
CA SER A 70 -24.09 12.46 17.42
C SER A 70 -23.58 13.53 18.38
N ASP A 71 -22.38 13.37 18.93
CA ASP A 71 -21.84 14.25 19.98
C ASP A 71 -21.53 15.67 19.48
N TYR A 72 -21.07 15.79 18.23
CA TYR A 72 -20.60 17.06 17.68
C TYR A 72 -21.55 17.72 16.68
N GLY A 73 -22.69 17.08 16.34
CA GLY A 73 -23.71 17.66 15.46
C GLY A 73 -23.24 17.97 14.03
N ASN A 74 -22.25 17.22 13.53
CA ASN A 74 -21.70 17.38 12.17
C ASN A 74 -21.73 16.04 11.40
N PRO A 75 -22.92 15.52 11.07
CA PRO A 75 -23.07 14.19 10.47
C PRO A 75 -22.36 14.06 9.13
N GLU A 76 -22.29 15.14 8.32
CA GLU A 76 -21.64 15.09 7.00
C GLU A 76 -20.15 14.77 7.11
N HIS A 77 -19.42 15.37 8.05
CA HIS A 77 -17.99 15.11 8.23
C HIS A 77 -17.72 13.64 8.60
N TYR A 78 -18.49 13.10 9.54
CA TYR A 78 -18.30 11.73 10.01
C TYR A 78 -18.86 10.69 9.04
N LEU A 79 -19.86 11.03 8.23
CA LEU A 79 -20.30 10.22 7.10
C LEU A 79 -19.17 10.03 6.07
N GLU A 80 -18.39 11.07 5.77
CA GLU A 80 -17.24 10.91 4.87
C GLU A 80 -16.20 9.93 5.43
N ASN A 81 -15.88 10.05 6.73
CA ASN A 81 -14.96 9.12 7.39
C ASN A 81 -15.52 7.69 7.44
N PHE A 82 -16.82 7.55 7.71
CA PHE A 82 -17.51 6.27 7.71
C PHE A 82 -17.43 5.62 6.33
N ALA A 83 -17.80 6.33 5.26
CA ALA A 83 -17.74 5.82 3.90
C ALA A 83 -16.30 5.52 3.45
N ALA A 84 -15.32 6.32 3.86
CA ALA A 84 -13.91 6.07 3.61
C ALA A 84 -13.40 4.78 4.29
N ALA A 85 -13.98 4.41 5.44
CA ALA A 85 -13.68 3.15 6.14
C ALA A 85 -14.37 1.92 5.52
N VAL A 86 -15.39 2.10 4.68
CA VAL A 86 -16.06 1.03 3.92
C VAL A 86 -16.03 1.29 2.40
N PRO A 87 -14.84 1.38 1.79
CA PRO A 87 -14.67 1.87 0.42
C PRO A 87 -15.29 0.97 -0.67
N ASN A 88 -15.65 -0.28 -0.34
CA ASN A 88 -16.30 -1.20 -1.29
C ASN A 88 -17.83 -1.13 -1.25
N LEU A 89 -18.42 -0.40 -0.28
CA LEU A 89 -19.86 -0.14 -0.29
C LEU A 89 -20.19 0.95 -1.31
N PRO A 90 -21.28 0.79 -2.09
CA PRO A 90 -21.88 1.91 -2.79
C PRO A 90 -22.15 3.05 -1.82
N ARG A 91 -21.80 4.28 -2.20
CA ARG A 91 -21.92 5.44 -1.31
C ARG A 91 -23.32 5.59 -0.70
N GLY A 92 -24.38 5.38 -1.49
CA GLY A 92 -25.75 5.45 -0.99
C GLY A 92 -26.08 4.39 0.08
N GLU A 93 -25.53 3.17 -0.05
CA GLU A 93 -25.70 2.11 0.96
C GLU A 93 -24.92 2.45 2.25
N ALA A 94 -23.71 2.99 2.14
CA ALA A 94 -22.94 3.45 3.30
C ALA A 94 -23.63 4.62 4.04
N GLU A 95 -24.22 5.55 3.30
CA GLU A 95 -24.99 6.68 3.82
C GLU A 95 -26.27 6.23 4.53
N GLU A 96 -27.03 5.32 3.91
CA GLU A 96 -28.22 4.73 4.53
C GLU A 96 -27.87 4.05 5.86
N LEU A 97 -26.87 3.17 5.88
CA LEU A 97 -26.44 2.48 7.11
C LEU A 97 -25.94 3.44 8.19
N PHE A 98 -25.22 4.50 7.81
CA PHE A 98 -24.76 5.52 8.74
C PHE A 98 -25.92 6.27 9.40
N PHE A 99 -26.91 6.73 8.63
CA PHE A 99 -28.05 7.45 9.19
C PHE A 99 -28.99 6.54 9.98
N MET A 100 -29.17 5.27 9.57
CA MET A 100 -29.88 4.29 10.39
C MET A 100 -29.20 4.05 11.74
N ALA A 101 -27.85 4.02 11.75
CA ALA A 101 -27.09 3.94 13.00
C ALA A 101 -27.26 5.21 13.84
N LEU A 102 -27.21 6.40 13.23
CA LEU A 102 -27.35 7.67 13.93
C LEU A 102 -28.76 7.88 14.53
N ASP A 103 -29.80 7.40 13.84
CA ASP A 103 -31.20 7.48 14.29
C ASP A 103 -31.54 6.40 15.35
N SER A 104 -30.66 5.42 15.56
CA SER A 104 -30.84 4.38 16.58
C SER A 104 -30.77 4.97 17.98
N GLN A 105 -31.79 4.69 18.81
CA GLN A 105 -31.85 5.18 20.19
C GLN A 105 -31.09 4.32 21.19
N ASP A 106 -30.73 3.10 20.80
CA ASP A 106 -29.94 2.18 21.62
C ASP A 106 -28.61 1.83 20.94
N GLY A 107 -27.63 1.48 21.78
CA GLY A 107 -26.29 1.12 21.32
C GLY A 107 -26.23 -0.22 20.58
N GLU A 108 -27.24 -1.09 20.73
CA GLU A 108 -27.29 -2.38 20.03
C GLU A 108 -27.62 -2.18 18.55
N GLY A 109 -28.54 -1.27 18.22
CA GLY A 109 -28.87 -0.88 16.85
C GLY A 109 -27.69 -0.21 16.16
N VAL A 110 -26.99 0.73 16.83
CA VAL A 110 -25.76 1.35 16.29
C VAL A 110 -24.74 0.28 15.93
N LYS A 111 -24.48 -0.64 16.85
CA LYS A 111 -23.56 -1.76 16.64
C LYS A 111 -23.99 -2.64 15.47
N GLY A 112 -25.26 -3.02 15.38
CA GLY A 112 -25.78 -3.89 14.32
C GLY A 112 -25.64 -3.29 12.92
N PHE A 113 -25.89 -1.98 12.74
CA PHE A 113 -25.71 -1.31 11.45
C PHE A 113 -24.22 -1.19 11.07
N CYS A 114 -23.35 -0.91 12.05
CA CYS A 114 -21.89 -0.88 11.81
C CYS A 114 -21.32 -2.27 11.48
N GLU A 115 -21.78 -3.33 12.14
CA GLU A 115 -21.42 -4.71 11.80
C GLU A 115 -21.89 -5.06 10.38
N THR A 116 -23.14 -4.71 10.04
CA THR A 116 -23.69 -4.89 8.68
C THR A 116 -22.84 -4.18 7.64
N ALA A 117 -22.46 -2.92 7.88
CA ALA A 117 -21.61 -2.16 6.96
C ALA A 117 -20.23 -2.82 6.77
N ALA A 118 -19.58 -3.25 7.85
CA ALA A 118 -18.29 -3.92 7.80
C ALA A 118 -18.35 -5.28 7.06
N GLU A 119 -19.39 -6.08 7.31
CA GLU A 119 -19.62 -7.35 6.64
C GLU A 119 -19.88 -7.16 5.15
N ARG A 120 -20.76 -6.22 4.78
CA ARG A 120 -21.05 -5.90 3.38
C ARG A 120 -19.81 -5.39 2.65
N ASN A 121 -18.97 -4.60 3.32
CA ASN A 121 -17.73 -4.09 2.73
C ASN A 121 -16.76 -5.23 2.41
N THR A 122 -16.72 -6.22 3.30
CA THR A 122 -15.91 -7.42 3.13
C THR A 122 -16.47 -8.29 1.99
N GLN A 123 -17.79 -8.46 1.90
CA GLN A 123 -18.45 -9.26 0.84
C GLN A 123 -18.29 -8.64 -0.55
N LEU A 124 -18.37 -7.31 -0.64
CA LEU A 124 -18.25 -6.55 -1.89
C LEU A 124 -16.80 -6.28 -2.29
N HIS A 125 -15.82 -6.74 -1.51
CA HIS A 125 -14.42 -6.53 -1.82
C HIS A 125 -14.06 -7.15 -3.19
N PRO A 126 -13.43 -6.39 -4.11
CA PRO A 126 -13.26 -6.82 -5.50
C PRO A 126 -12.33 -8.02 -5.67
N GLY A 127 -11.42 -8.25 -4.72
CA GLY A 127 -10.59 -9.47 -4.67
C GLY A 127 -11.26 -10.67 -3.99
N GLY A 128 -12.55 -10.58 -3.66
CA GLY A 128 -13.28 -11.62 -2.92
C GLY A 128 -12.83 -11.72 -1.47
N THR A 129 -13.05 -12.87 -0.84
CA THR A 129 -12.62 -13.15 0.54
C THR A 129 -11.37 -14.01 0.57
N VAL A 130 -10.62 -13.92 1.68
CA VAL A 130 -9.58 -14.90 1.99
C VAL A 130 -10.22 -16.30 2.09
N SER A 131 -9.53 -17.30 1.58
CA SER A 131 -10.04 -18.67 1.54
C SER A 131 -10.27 -19.22 2.95
N PRO A 132 -11.35 -19.99 3.17
CA PRO A 132 -11.61 -20.60 4.47
C PRO A 132 -10.41 -21.39 4.98
N GLY A 133 -10.01 -21.12 6.23
CA GLY A 133 -8.90 -21.81 6.90
C GLY A 133 -7.51 -21.18 6.72
N TYR A 134 -7.35 -20.21 5.82
CA TYR A 134 -6.14 -19.38 5.83
C TYR A 134 -6.24 -18.35 6.96
N ILE A 135 -5.22 -18.30 7.82
CA ILE A 135 -5.13 -17.35 8.92
C ILE A 135 -4.02 -16.34 8.55
N PRO A 136 -4.36 -15.06 8.36
CA PRO A 136 -3.36 -14.01 8.15
C PRO A 136 -2.34 -13.97 9.28
N PRO A 137 -1.06 -13.73 8.97
CA PRO A 137 -0.02 -13.63 9.98
C PRO A 137 -0.29 -12.48 10.94
N ASN A 138 -0.18 -12.75 12.24
CA ASN A 138 -0.32 -11.72 13.26
C ASN A 138 1.03 -11.42 13.95
N SER A 139 1.13 -10.24 14.54
CA SER A 139 2.24 -9.83 15.38
C SER A 139 1.72 -9.24 16.68
N LYS A 140 2.38 -9.59 17.78
CA LYS A 140 2.16 -8.94 19.07
C LYS A 140 3.00 -7.67 19.13
N ILE A 141 2.36 -6.55 19.50
CA ILE A 141 3.01 -5.26 19.71
C ILE A 141 2.99 -4.96 21.21
N GLU A 142 4.15 -4.64 21.78
CA GLU A 142 4.35 -4.34 23.20
C GLU A 142 5.28 -3.13 23.37
N PRO A 143 5.27 -2.47 24.54
CA PRO A 143 6.32 -1.52 24.89
C PRO A 143 7.70 -2.20 24.83
N GLY A 144 8.62 -1.62 24.07
CA GLY A 144 10.00 -2.07 23.92
C GLY A 144 10.98 -1.26 24.77
N TYR A 145 12.25 -1.30 24.40
CA TYR A 145 13.32 -0.56 25.05
C TYR A 145 13.06 0.95 25.01
N GLN A 146 13.16 1.64 26.16
CA GLN A 146 13.04 3.11 26.28
C GLN A 146 11.84 3.74 25.54
N GLN A 147 10.65 3.13 25.66
CA GLN A 147 9.41 3.56 24.97
C GLN A 147 9.38 3.24 23.46
N GLY A 148 10.37 2.51 22.96
CA GLY A 148 10.35 1.91 21.62
C GLY A 148 9.23 0.89 21.46
N ILE A 149 9.15 0.32 20.26
CA ILE A 149 8.14 -0.68 19.92
C ILE A 149 8.82 -2.05 19.87
N LEU A 150 8.32 -2.97 20.69
CA LEU A 150 8.64 -4.40 20.60
C LEU A 150 7.57 -5.09 19.77
N GLN A 151 7.93 -5.54 18.57
CA GLN A 151 7.11 -6.39 17.74
C GLN A 151 7.62 -7.84 17.79
N THR A 152 6.74 -8.79 18.10
CA THR A 152 7.04 -10.23 18.08
C THR A 152 6.05 -10.94 17.17
N GLY A 153 6.57 -11.55 16.09
CA GLY A 153 5.76 -12.35 15.17
C GLY A 153 5.23 -13.63 15.81
N GLU A 154 4.04 -14.06 15.41
CA GLU A 154 3.37 -15.25 15.98
C GLU A 154 4.15 -16.56 15.84
N LYS A 155 5.04 -16.66 14.85
CA LYS A 155 5.88 -17.85 14.55
C LYS A 155 7.32 -17.69 15.05
N TYR A 156 7.61 -16.63 15.80
CA TYR A 156 8.95 -16.42 16.37
C TYR A 156 9.23 -17.42 17.49
N THR A 157 10.29 -18.22 17.34
CA THR A 157 10.70 -19.24 18.32
C THR A 157 12.14 -19.02 18.84
N GLY A 158 12.64 -17.79 18.79
CA GLY A 158 14.04 -17.46 19.07
C GLY A 158 14.89 -17.27 17.81
N TYR A 159 16.20 -17.09 18.00
CA TYR A 159 17.14 -16.89 16.90
C TYR A 159 17.19 -18.13 15.99
N ARG A 160 17.06 -17.91 14.67
CA ARG A 160 17.12 -18.94 13.62
C ARG A 160 18.02 -18.46 12.50
N ASP A 161 18.68 -19.40 11.83
CA ASP A 161 19.45 -19.09 10.61
C ASP A 161 18.50 -18.60 9.50
N ALA A 162 18.88 -17.51 8.83
CA ALA A 162 18.08 -16.89 7.76
C ALA A 162 17.73 -17.87 6.64
N ALA A 163 18.54 -18.90 6.37
CA ALA A 163 18.22 -19.90 5.36
C ALA A 163 16.96 -20.71 5.73
N TYR A 164 16.78 -21.06 7.02
CA TYR A 164 15.59 -21.76 7.49
C TYR A 164 14.37 -20.83 7.50
N VAL A 165 14.54 -19.60 7.99
CA VAL A 165 13.46 -18.61 8.00
C VAL A 165 13.00 -18.30 6.57
N ALA A 166 13.92 -18.09 5.63
CA ALA A 166 13.58 -17.86 4.22
C ALA A 166 12.89 -19.06 3.56
N LYS A 167 13.21 -20.30 3.97
CA LYS A 167 12.49 -21.49 3.51
C LYS A 167 11.03 -21.45 3.97
N ASP A 168 10.81 -21.13 5.24
CA ASP A 168 9.47 -21.06 5.82
C ASP A 168 8.65 -19.91 5.23
N ILE A 169 9.26 -18.72 5.05
CA ILE A 169 8.63 -17.58 4.36
C ILE A 169 8.18 -17.96 2.94
N ARG A 170 8.99 -18.70 2.18
CA ARG A 170 8.57 -19.16 0.83
C ARG A 170 7.35 -20.10 0.90
N ALA A 171 7.28 -20.96 1.92
CA ALA A 171 6.14 -21.84 2.11
C ALA A 171 4.87 -21.04 2.48
N ASP A 172 5.00 -20.04 3.36
CA ASP A 172 3.90 -19.15 3.74
C ASP A 172 3.43 -18.27 2.59
N LEU A 173 4.33 -17.72 1.77
CA LEU A 173 3.96 -16.95 0.57
C LEU A 173 3.14 -17.81 -0.39
N LYS A 174 3.53 -19.07 -0.59
CA LYS A 174 2.77 -20.02 -1.40
C LYS A 174 1.38 -20.31 -0.79
N ALA A 175 1.31 -20.52 0.52
CA ALA A 175 0.05 -20.73 1.24
C ALA A 175 -0.86 -19.49 1.16
N ALA A 176 -0.29 -18.30 1.28
CA ALA A 176 -0.97 -17.02 1.16
C ALA A 176 -1.57 -16.80 -0.23
N THR A 177 -0.82 -17.12 -1.28
CA THR A 177 -1.33 -17.11 -2.65
C THR A 177 -2.45 -18.13 -2.85
N ALA A 178 -2.30 -19.35 -2.33
CA ALA A 178 -3.34 -20.37 -2.40
C ALA A 178 -4.61 -19.98 -1.60
N GLY A 179 -4.43 -19.25 -0.51
CA GLY A 179 -5.49 -18.75 0.36
C GLY A 179 -6.16 -17.46 -0.14
N ASN A 180 -5.86 -16.97 -1.34
CA ASN A 180 -6.34 -15.68 -1.85
C ASN A 180 -5.96 -14.49 -0.94
N TYR A 181 -4.96 -14.63 -0.06
CA TYR A 181 -4.42 -13.53 0.74
C TYR A 181 -3.51 -12.62 -0.08
N LEU A 182 -2.77 -13.23 -1.01
CA LEU A 182 -1.91 -12.57 -1.99
C LEU A 182 -2.36 -12.90 -3.42
N PRO A 183 -2.08 -12.03 -4.41
CA PRO A 183 -2.46 -12.28 -5.80
C PRO A 183 -1.75 -13.50 -6.40
N LYS A 184 -2.46 -14.26 -7.25
CA LYS A 184 -1.94 -15.49 -7.88
C LYS A 184 -0.97 -15.28 -9.03
N ASP A 185 -1.03 -14.13 -9.68
CA ASP A 185 -0.27 -13.84 -10.91
C ASP A 185 1.08 -13.15 -10.64
N LEU A 186 1.50 -13.12 -9.37
CA LEU A 186 2.76 -12.51 -8.92
C LEU A 186 3.77 -13.58 -8.52
N THR A 187 5.05 -13.27 -8.70
CA THR A 187 6.17 -14.12 -8.28
C THR A 187 6.90 -13.48 -7.11
N TYR A 188 7.29 -14.28 -6.13
CA TYR A 188 7.98 -13.81 -4.92
C TYR A 188 9.41 -14.37 -4.84
N SER A 189 10.40 -13.48 -4.89
CA SER A 189 11.82 -13.83 -4.75
C SER A 189 12.30 -13.53 -3.34
N VAL A 190 12.61 -14.56 -2.55
CA VAL A 190 13.19 -14.43 -1.21
C VAL A 190 14.71 -14.64 -1.27
N ARG A 191 15.48 -13.63 -0.91
CA ARG A 191 16.95 -13.64 -0.83
C ARG A 191 17.39 -13.45 0.61
N ILE A 192 18.58 -13.98 0.91
CA ILE A 192 19.21 -13.85 2.21
C ILE A 192 20.57 -13.20 2.02
N ASP A 193 20.98 -12.40 2.99
CA ASP A 193 22.35 -11.92 3.13
C ASP A 193 22.83 -12.17 4.57
N LYS A 194 24.11 -12.45 4.73
CA LYS A 194 24.76 -12.70 6.02
C LYS A 194 26.00 -11.83 6.11
N PHE A 195 26.13 -11.10 7.21
CA PHE A 195 27.24 -10.18 7.43
C PHE A 195 27.72 -10.27 8.88
N SER A 196 28.88 -9.68 9.17
CA SER A 196 29.43 -9.65 10.52
C SER A 196 28.46 -8.94 11.46
N GLY A 197 27.85 -9.71 12.37
CA GLY A 197 26.91 -9.19 13.36
C GLY A 197 25.43 -9.33 12.99
N GLY A 198 25.07 -9.94 11.85
CA GLY A 198 23.65 -10.10 11.52
C GLY A 198 23.34 -10.83 10.22
N GLN A 199 22.06 -10.79 9.87
CA GLN A 199 21.51 -11.37 8.65
C GLN A 199 20.31 -10.55 8.19
N SER A 200 20.04 -10.54 6.88
CA SER A 200 18.86 -9.92 6.29
C SER A 200 18.10 -10.88 5.39
N ILE A 201 16.82 -10.60 5.21
CA ILE A 201 15.92 -11.29 4.29
C ILE A 201 15.24 -10.22 3.42
N ASP A 202 15.53 -10.26 2.12
CA ASP A 202 14.89 -9.39 1.13
C ASP A 202 13.85 -10.19 0.36
N VAL A 203 12.60 -9.70 0.31
CA VAL A 203 11.53 -10.24 -0.51
C VAL A 203 11.19 -9.27 -1.63
N THR A 204 11.35 -9.72 -2.87
CA THR A 204 10.97 -8.95 -4.06
C THR A 204 9.69 -9.54 -4.67
N VAL A 205 8.66 -8.71 -4.80
CA VAL A 205 7.42 -9.05 -5.51
C VAL A 205 7.58 -8.65 -6.97
N GLN A 206 7.41 -9.61 -7.88
CA GLN A 206 7.65 -9.48 -9.32
C GLN A 206 6.36 -9.72 -10.11
N GLY A 207 6.29 -9.16 -11.32
CA GLY A 207 5.16 -9.34 -12.25
C GLY A 207 4.11 -8.22 -12.22
N LEU A 208 4.34 -7.18 -11.41
CA LEU A 208 3.52 -5.96 -11.36
C LEU A 208 4.16 -4.88 -12.24
N ALA A 209 3.40 -4.26 -13.13
CA ALA A 209 3.88 -3.15 -13.95
C ALA A 209 3.75 -1.83 -13.18
N ASP A 210 4.59 -0.83 -13.50
CA ASP A 210 4.51 0.48 -12.83
C ASP A 210 3.15 1.16 -13.05
N ALA A 211 2.50 0.95 -14.20
CA ALA A 211 1.14 1.44 -14.46
C ALA A 211 0.08 0.87 -13.50
N ASP A 212 0.28 -0.37 -13.03
CA ASP A 212 -0.59 -1.01 -12.04
C ASP A 212 -0.19 -0.62 -10.61
N ARG A 213 1.10 -0.40 -10.36
CA ARG A 213 1.66 -0.10 -9.03
C ARG A 213 1.50 1.36 -8.61
N LEU A 214 1.64 2.28 -9.55
CA LEU A 214 1.64 3.72 -9.31
C LEU A 214 0.25 4.31 -9.56
N ASP A 215 -0.06 5.34 -8.79
CA ASP A 215 -1.27 6.12 -8.91
C ASP A 215 -1.03 7.28 -9.89
N PRO A 216 -1.66 7.29 -11.07
CA PRO A 216 -1.47 8.36 -12.05
C PRO A 216 -2.02 9.70 -11.57
N ASP A 217 -2.96 9.70 -10.62
CA ASP A 217 -3.62 10.90 -10.14
C ASP A 217 -2.94 11.49 -8.89
N SER A 218 -1.96 10.76 -8.33
CA SER A 218 -1.23 11.16 -7.12
C SER A 218 0.26 11.31 -7.43
N TYR A 219 0.70 12.57 -7.54
CA TYR A 219 2.08 12.92 -7.86
C TYR A 219 2.73 13.72 -6.73
N ASP A 220 3.78 13.18 -6.14
CA ASP A 220 4.57 13.83 -5.12
C ASP A 220 5.54 14.85 -5.75
N LEU A 221 5.25 16.14 -5.55
CA LEU A 221 6.06 17.25 -6.07
C LEU A 221 7.44 17.36 -5.40
N VAL A 222 7.58 16.88 -4.16
CA VAL A 222 8.83 16.94 -3.40
C VAL A 222 9.82 15.92 -3.94
N TYR A 223 9.38 14.67 -4.11
CA TYR A 223 10.22 13.58 -4.60
C TYR A 223 10.16 13.38 -6.11
N ARG A 224 9.31 14.14 -6.82
CA ARG A 224 9.11 14.10 -8.28
C ARG A 224 8.82 12.68 -8.78
N ARG A 225 7.87 12.01 -8.13
CA ARG A 225 7.44 10.66 -8.48
C ARG A 225 5.96 10.48 -8.21
N TYR A 226 5.33 9.57 -8.94
CA TYR A 226 3.97 9.13 -8.61
C TYR A 226 3.98 8.31 -7.32
N ASP A 227 2.92 8.47 -6.54
CA ASP A 227 2.70 7.69 -5.34
C ASP A 227 2.27 6.26 -5.66
N GLU A 228 2.48 5.36 -4.71
CA GLU A 228 1.98 4.00 -4.84
C GLU A 228 0.48 3.94 -4.58
N ARG A 229 -0.21 3.14 -5.38
CA ARG A 229 -1.63 2.87 -5.17
C ARG A 229 -1.86 2.27 -3.77
N PRO A 230 -3.00 2.56 -3.11
CA PRO A 230 -3.34 1.96 -1.83
C PRO A 230 -3.25 0.43 -1.84
N GLU A 231 -3.67 -0.21 -2.93
CA GLU A 231 -3.65 -1.67 -3.08
C GLU A 231 -2.22 -2.22 -3.21
N ALA A 232 -1.30 -1.46 -3.80
CA ALA A 232 0.12 -1.81 -3.87
C ALA A 232 0.80 -1.65 -2.50
N LYS A 233 0.45 -0.61 -1.73
CA LYS A 233 0.90 -0.43 -0.34
C LYS A 233 0.41 -1.59 0.54
N GLU A 234 -0.85 -1.98 0.40
CA GLU A 234 -1.43 -3.11 1.11
C GLU A 234 -0.74 -4.44 0.73
N LEU A 235 -0.47 -4.67 -0.57
CA LEU A 235 0.27 -5.86 -1.01
C LEU A 235 1.65 -5.94 -0.34
N ARG A 236 2.39 -4.82 -0.29
CA ARG A 236 3.68 -4.76 0.38
C ARG A 236 3.53 -5.08 1.86
N LYS A 237 2.58 -4.42 2.55
CA LYS A 237 2.31 -4.63 3.98
C LYS A 237 2.00 -6.10 4.29
N ARG A 238 1.14 -6.76 3.50
CA ARG A 238 0.81 -8.18 3.68
C ARG A 238 2.03 -9.10 3.56
N VAL A 239 2.92 -8.81 2.61
CA VAL A 239 4.18 -9.55 2.48
C VAL A 239 5.12 -9.25 3.64
N GLU A 240 5.18 -8.00 4.12
CA GLU A 240 5.93 -7.62 5.32
C GLU A 240 5.44 -8.37 6.56
N GLU A 241 4.12 -8.50 6.75
CA GLU A 241 3.52 -9.26 7.86
C GLU A 241 3.93 -10.74 7.81
N ILE A 242 3.91 -11.38 6.63
CA ILE A 242 4.40 -12.75 6.45
C ILE A 242 5.88 -12.85 6.86
N THR A 243 6.70 -11.88 6.45
CA THR A 243 8.11 -11.87 6.84
C THR A 243 8.30 -11.60 8.33
N ASN A 244 7.46 -10.76 8.94
CA ASN A 244 7.57 -10.39 10.35
C ASN A 244 6.98 -11.44 11.29
N ALA A 245 6.17 -12.38 10.79
CA ALA A 245 5.67 -13.53 11.55
C ALA A 245 6.79 -14.35 12.20
N TYR A 246 8.00 -14.36 11.61
CA TYR A 246 9.17 -15.06 12.12
C TYR A 246 10.20 -14.16 12.82
N ASN A 247 9.92 -12.86 12.96
CA ASN A 247 10.85 -11.89 13.49
C ASN A 247 10.50 -11.48 14.92
N ARG A 248 11.52 -11.01 15.65
CA ARG A 248 11.36 -10.20 16.86
C ARG A 248 12.18 -8.94 16.66
N SER A 249 11.53 -7.80 16.78
CA SER A 249 12.09 -6.47 16.54
C SER A 249 11.82 -5.58 17.75
N ASP A 250 12.86 -5.19 18.46
CA ASP A 250 12.82 -4.21 19.55
C ASP A 250 13.60 -2.98 19.09
N THR A 251 12.88 -1.95 18.68
CA THR A 251 13.46 -0.78 18.02
C THR A 251 13.05 0.49 18.71
N ASP A 252 14.04 1.32 19.02
CA ASP A 252 13.87 2.69 19.46
C ASP A 252 14.70 3.62 18.58
N ALA A 253 14.01 4.30 17.67
CA ALA A 253 14.63 5.23 16.74
C ALA A 253 15.18 6.49 17.43
N GLN A 254 14.77 6.82 18.65
CA GLN A 254 15.28 8.00 19.37
C GLN A 254 16.67 7.75 19.94
N SER A 255 16.94 6.53 20.44
CA SER A 255 18.25 6.14 20.98
C SER A 255 19.16 5.41 19.99
N ASP A 256 18.77 5.30 18.71
CA ASP A 256 19.48 4.53 17.68
C ASP A 256 19.65 3.04 18.09
N TYR A 257 18.68 2.51 18.83
CA TYR A 257 18.69 1.13 19.32
C TYR A 257 17.88 0.23 18.40
N PHE A 258 18.55 -0.78 17.82
CA PHE A 258 17.92 -1.78 16.96
C PHE A 258 18.34 -3.18 17.39
N ASN A 259 17.42 -3.93 18.00
CA ASN A 259 17.59 -5.33 18.33
C ASN A 259 16.59 -6.18 17.54
N VAL A 260 17.03 -6.62 16.37
CA VAL A 260 16.22 -7.41 15.42
C VAL A 260 16.83 -8.79 15.21
N SER A 261 15.99 -9.81 15.05
CA SER A 261 16.49 -11.17 14.76
C SER A 261 17.07 -11.29 13.35
N TYR A 262 16.51 -10.51 12.42
CA TYR A 262 17.05 -10.22 11.10
C TYR A 262 16.41 -8.93 10.58
N TYR A 263 17.10 -8.26 9.65
CA TYR A 263 16.52 -7.16 8.89
C TYR A 263 15.66 -7.72 7.77
N SER A 264 14.41 -7.28 7.68
CA SER A 264 13.49 -7.67 6.61
C SER A 264 13.23 -6.47 5.70
N HIS A 265 13.24 -6.70 4.39
CA HIS A 265 12.90 -5.67 3.41
C HIS A 265 11.98 -6.27 2.34
N VAL A 266 10.84 -5.63 2.12
CA VAL A 266 9.92 -5.99 1.04
C VAL A 266 9.93 -4.90 -0.01
N ARG A 267 10.08 -5.29 -1.27
CA ARG A 267 10.09 -4.37 -2.40
C ARG A 267 9.18 -4.89 -3.50
N LEU A 268 8.43 -3.98 -4.10
CA LEU A 268 7.75 -4.22 -5.37
C LEU A 268 8.74 -3.91 -6.49
N GLU A 269 9.00 -4.86 -7.39
CA GLU A 269 9.91 -4.66 -8.52
C GLU A 269 9.33 -3.60 -9.46
N ASP A 270 10.09 -2.52 -9.70
CA ASP A 270 9.73 -1.52 -10.71
C ASP A 270 10.14 -1.97 -12.12
N ASP A 271 9.60 -1.31 -13.14
CA ASP A 271 9.81 -1.70 -14.54
C ASP A 271 11.31 -1.65 -14.92
N ARG A 272 12.03 -0.64 -14.43
CA ARG A 272 13.46 -0.47 -14.65
C ARG A 272 14.29 -1.60 -14.04
N SER A 273 13.96 -2.04 -12.84
CA SER A 273 14.63 -3.13 -12.14
C SER A 273 14.36 -4.47 -12.82
N ARG A 274 13.12 -4.66 -13.31
CA ARG A 274 12.73 -5.81 -14.12
C ARG A 274 13.55 -5.90 -15.41
N GLU A 275 13.61 -4.81 -16.18
CA GLU A 275 14.41 -4.71 -17.41
C GLU A 275 15.89 -5.01 -17.14
N TYR A 276 16.46 -4.42 -16.10
CA TYR A 276 17.85 -4.66 -15.71
C TYR A 276 18.11 -6.14 -15.37
N ARG A 277 17.21 -6.76 -14.58
CA ARG A 277 17.30 -8.18 -14.21
C ARG A 277 17.26 -9.08 -15.44
N GLU A 278 16.37 -8.79 -16.39
CA GLU A 278 16.20 -9.57 -17.61
C GLU A 278 17.43 -9.45 -18.53
N ALA A 279 17.95 -8.24 -18.71
CA ALA A 279 19.18 -7.99 -19.46
C ALA A 279 20.39 -8.71 -18.83
N GLU A 280 20.56 -8.67 -17.50
CA GLU A 280 21.63 -9.39 -16.80
C GLU A 280 21.47 -10.92 -16.89
N ALA A 281 20.24 -11.43 -16.83
CA ALA A 281 19.97 -12.85 -17.01
C ALA A 281 20.34 -13.32 -18.42
N GLU A 282 20.02 -12.53 -19.44
CA GLU A 282 20.39 -12.81 -20.82
C GLU A 282 21.91 -12.79 -21.04
N LYS A 283 22.62 -11.77 -20.54
CA LYS A 283 24.09 -11.73 -20.60
C LYS A 283 24.72 -12.98 -19.98
N ARG A 284 24.22 -13.44 -18.82
CA ARG A 284 24.69 -14.67 -18.16
C ARG A 284 24.40 -15.91 -18.99
N ARG A 285 23.23 -15.98 -19.63
CA ARG A 285 22.87 -17.07 -20.55
C ARG A 285 23.83 -17.14 -21.75
N LEU A 286 24.10 -16.00 -22.39
CA LEU A 286 25.03 -15.90 -23.52
C LEU A 286 26.46 -16.29 -23.12
N LYS A 287 26.95 -15.79 -21.97
CA LYS A 287 28.27 -16.17 -21.44
C LYS A 287 28.40 -17.68 -21.20
N ARG A 288 27.35 -18.32 -20.67
CA ARG A 288 27.31 -19.78 -20.47
C ARG A 288 27.26 -20.56 -21.78
N GLN A 289 26.61 -20.03 -22.81
CA GLN A 289 26.58 -20.64 -24.15
C GLN A 289 27.95 -20.55 -24.82
N LEU A 290 28.58 -19.38 -24.79
CA LEU A 290 29.94 -19.17 -25.31
C LEU A 290 30.97 -20.08 -24.62
N ALA A 291 30.88 -20.22 -23.29
CA ALA A 291 31.75 -21.10 -22.53
C ALA A 291 31.53 -22.60 -22.79
N LYS A 292 30.40 -22.99 -23.40
CA LYS A 292 30.12 -24.38 -23.80
C LYS A 292 30.55 -24.68 -25.24
N SER A 293 30.67 -23.65 -26.08
CA SER A 293 31.09 -23.77 -27.48
C SER A 293 32.61 -23.63 -27.69
N ALA A 294 33.33 -23.13 -26.68
CA ALA A 294 34.78 -23.07 -26.64
C ALA A 294 35.35 -24.35 -26.01
#